data_AF-A0ABD1CW14-F1
#
_entry.id   AF-A0ABD1CW14-F1
#
_cell.length_a   1.000
_cell.length_b   1.000
_cell.length_c   1.000
_cell.angle_alpha   90.00
_cell.angle_beta   90.00
_cell.angle_gamma   90.00
#
_symmetry.space_group_name_H-M   'P 1'
#
loop_
_entity.id
_entity.type
_entity.pdbx_description
1 polymer ?
#
loop_
_entity_poly.entity_id
_entity_poly.type
_entity_poly.pdbx_seq_one_letter_code
_entity_poly.pdbx_strand_id
1 'polypeptide(L)'
;MATSASEVVNWTPRPRPSFVASKRRGQFVVRLRTSTLICRRGSRSVRLSENLPEQSEGKSTESRRSNNFAPPRKAMAQQTGVELEREYVWDDLHRNCVNALHGQIKKEFDASIVYLKYAAYFAQEKINLPGFENFFFHVAGEEREHGIKLIEYALMRGKEPVNKNTFQLDYSYKVPAVTTGLSALEDALKKEQEVTLSIRNLIKTCEGDKNDYLTGEYLDEQHKGQRELA
;
A
#
# COMPACT_ATOMS: atom_id res chain seq x y z
N MET A 1 31.89 12.67 36.21
CA MET A 1 30.99 12.75 35.04
C MET A 1 31.27 11.52 34.17
N ALA A 2 30.37 10.54 34.18
CA ALA A 2 30.51 9.31 33.39
C ALA A 2 29.74 9.47 32.08
N THR A 3 30.42 9.36 30.95
CA THR A 3 29.79 9.32 29.62
C THR A 3 29.40 7.87 29.31
N SER A 4 28.10 7.66 29.12
CA SER A 4 27.51 6.40 28.67
C SER A 4 27.76 6.24 27.17
N ALA A 5 28.43 5.15 26.78
CA ALA A 5 28.57 4.74 25.39
C ALA A 5 27.36 3.88 24.99
N SER A 6 26.66 4.29 23.94
CA SER A 6 25.56 3.54 23.33
C SER A 6 26.16 2.41 22.46
N GLU A 7 25.88 1.16 22.82
CA GLU A 7 26.20 0.01 21.96
C GLU A 7 25.22 -0.06 20.78
N VAL A 8 25.76 -0.09 19.56
CA VAL A 8 25.01 -0.30 18.32
C VAL A 8 24.74 -1.79 18.17
N VAL A 9 23.48 -2.21 18.24
CA VAL A 9 23.05 -3.59 17.98
C VAL A 9 22.85 -3.77 16.47
N ASN A 10 23.80 -4.45 15.81
CA ASN A 10 23.67 -4.81 14.39
C ASN A 10 22.81 -6.07 14.22
N TRP A 11 21.65 -5.93 13.60
CA TRP A 11 20.81 -7.04 13.16
C TRP A 11 21.28 -7.53 11.79
N THR A 12 21.83 -8.74 11.73
CA THR A 12 22.02 -9.44 10.45
C THR A 12 20.74 -10.22 10.11
N PRO A 13 20.20 -10.10 8.88
CA PRO A 13 19.03 -10.87 8.48
C PRO A 13 19.36 -12.37 8.46
N ARG A 14 18.47 -13.19 9.04
CA ARG A 14 18.62 -14.65 9.03
C ARG A 14 18.49 -15.19 7.60
N PRO A 15 19.26 -16.21 7.20
CA PRO A 15 19.00 -16.92 5.95
C PRO A 15 17.62 -17.60 6.02
N ARG A 16 16.86 -17.53 4.92
CA ARG A 16 15.56 -18.21 4.79
C ARG A 16 15.76 -19.72 4.97
N PRO A 17 14.87 -20.42 5.70
CA PRO A 17 14.94 -21.88 5.76
C PRO A 17 14.73 -22.45 4.35
N SER A 18 15.68 -23.26 3.90
CA SER A 18 15.54 -24.09 2.70
C SER A 18 14.70 -25.32 3.04
N PHE A 19 13.52 -25.42 2.45
CA PHE A 19 12.68 -26.61 2.54
C PHE A 19 13.18 -27.66 1.56
N VAL A 20 13.67 -28.79 2.07
CA VAL A 20 13.86 -30.01 1.26
C VAL A 20 12.70 -30.94 1.59
N ALA A 21 11.71 -30.98 0.70
CA ALA A 21 10.64 -31.97 0.78
C ALA A 21 11.15 -33.30 0.19
N SER A 22 11.25 -34.34 1.02
CA SER A 22 11.51 -35.71 0.57
C SER A 22 10.35 -36.60 0.99
N LYS A 23 9.63 -37.14 0.01
CA LYS A 23 8.46 -37.99 0.19
C LYS A 23 8.90 -39.44 0.38
N ARG A 24 8.77 -39.99 1.59
CA ARG A 24 8.74 -41.45 1.81
C ARG A 24 7.52 -41.83 2.65
N ARG A 25 6.64 -42.60 2.03
CA ARG A 25 5.58 -43.44 2.63
C ARG A 25 4.74 -42.79 3.75
N GLY A 26 3.89 -41.84 3.37
CA GLY A 26 2.55 -41.70 3.98
C GLY A 26 2.41 -41.15 5.40
N GLN A 27 3.45 -40.62 6.05
CA GLN A 27 3.33 -39.92 7.33
C GLN A 27 4.14 -38.61 7.34
N PHE A 28 3.49 -37.50 7.68
CA PHE A 28 4.16 -36.22 7.95
C PHE A 28 4.76 -36.27 9.36
N VAL A 29 6.09 -36.40 9.44
CA VAL A 29 6.83 -36.25 10.71
C VAL A 29 7.62 -34.94 10.64
N VAL A 30 7.11 -33.89 11.30
CA VAL A 30 7.85 -32.64 11.48
C VAL A 30 8.73 -32.79 12.72
N ARG A 31 10.04 -32.97 12.51
CA ARG A 31 11.03 -33.05 13.58
C ARG A 31 11.75 -31.71 13.71
N LEU A 32 11.39 -30.91 14.71
CA LEU A 32 12.11 -29.69 15.07
C LEU A 32 13.50 -30.06 15.60
N ARG A 33 14.57 -29.65 14.91
CA ARG A 33 15.92 -29.64 15.50
C ARG A 33 16.05 -28.37 16.33
N THR A 34 15.96 -28.50 17.65
CA THR A 34 16.40 -27.44 18.57
C THR A 34 17.92 -27.43 18.59
N SER A 35 18.55 -26.42 18.00
CA SER A 35 19.98 -26.16 18.18
C SER A 35 20.17 -25.11 19.28
N THR A 36 20.67 -25.59 20.41
CA THR A 36 21.23 -24.81 21.51
C THR A 36 22.26 -23.80 20.99
N LEU A 37 22.09 -22.51 21.30
CA LEU A 37 23.06 -21.46 20.98
C LEU A 37 24.13 -21.40 22.07
N ILE A 38 25.39 -21.67 21.68
CA ILE A 38 26.58 -21.37 22.48
C ILE A 38 27.16 -20.05 21.97
N CYS A 39 27.21 -19.04 22.84
CA CYS A 39 27.87 -17.75 22.57
C CYS A 39 29.39 -17.91 22.73
N ARG A 40 30.18 -17.62 21.69
CA ARG A 40 31.65 -17.48 21.79
C ARG A 40 32.07 -16.07 21.38
N ARG A 41 32.68 -15.32 22.30
CA ARG A 41 33.39 -14.06 22.06
C ARG A 41 34.72 -14.35 21.34
N GLY A 42 35.08 -13.53 20.37
CA GLY A 42 36.38 -13.56 19.70
C GLY A 42 36.81 -12.18 19.22
N SER A 43 37.82 -11.63 19.88
CA SER A 43 38.48 -10.34 19.59
C SER A 43 39.67 -10.54 18.64
N ARG A 44 39.89 -9.62 17.68
CA ARG A 44 41.17 -8.87 17.44
C ARG A 44 41.22 -8.19 16.05
N SER A 45 41.82 -7.01 16.09
CA SER A 45 42.26 -6.09 15.02
C SER A 45 43.56 -6.57 14.35
N VAL A 46 43.83 -6.21 13.08
CA VAL A 46 45.07 -5.54 12.58
C VAL A 46 44.92 -4.98 11.13
N ARG A 47 45.25 -3.68 11.01
CA ARG A 47 45.82 -2.76 9.97
C ARG A 47 45.98 -3.07 8.46
N LEU A 48 45.53 -2.06 7.68
CA LEU A 48 46.17 -1.18 6.67
C LEU A 48 47.22 -1.67 5.65
N SER A 49 46.97 -1.34 4.37
CA SER A 49 47.97 -0.87 3.39
C SER A 49 47.31 0.01 2.30
N GLU A 50 47.91 1.17 2.04
CA GLU A 50 47.52 2.23 1.08
C GLU A 50 48.03 1.97 -0.36
N ASN A 51 47.31 2.44 -1.39
CA ASN A 51 47.74 3.45 -2.41
C ASN A 51 46.97 3.38 -3.77
N LEU A 52 46.15 4.43 -4.01
CA LEU A 52 45.97 5.36 -5.18
C LEU A 52 46.30 4.92 -6.65
N PRO A 53 45.66 5.49 -7.72
CA PRO A 53 45.38 6.94 -7.85
C PRO A 53 44.04 7.42 -8.44
N GLU A 54 43.67 8.60 -7.92
CA GLU A 54 43.06 9.82 -8.48
C GLU A 54 42.84 9.93 -10.02
N GLN A 55 41.61 10.29 -10.44
CA GLN A 55 41.36 11.18 -11.60
C GLN A 55 40.06 12.02 -11.46
N SER A 56 40.28 13.33 -11.36
CA SER A 56 39.58 14.50 -11.92
C SER A 56 38.07 14.72 -11.82
N GLU A 57 37.77 15.92 -11.32
CA GLU A 57 36.49 16.63 -11.25
C GLU A 57 35.77 16.82 -12.60
N GLY A 58 34.43 16.75 -12.57
CA GLY A 58 33.55 17.21 -13.62
C GLY A 58 32.24 17.75 -13.02
N LYS A 59 32.12 19.07 -12.93
CA LYS A 59 30.87 19.77 -12.61
C LYS A 59 29.90 19.62 -13.79
N SER A 60 28.71 19.07 -13.56
CA SER A 60 27.56 19.31 -14.44
C SER A 60 26.32 19.60 -13.61
N THR A 61 25.81 20.81 -13.80
CA THR A 61 24.54 21.34 -13.30
C THR A 61 23.37 20.45 -13.70
N GLU A 62 22.61 19.95 -12.73
CA GLU A 62 21.41 19.14 -12.95
C GLU A 62 20.20 20.05 -13.20
N SER A 63 19.88 20.25 -14.48
CA SER A 63 18.68 20.93 -14.94
C SER A 63 17.47 20.00 -14.78
N ARG A 64 16.45 20.46 -14.04
CA ARG A 64 15.12 19.85 -13.92
C ARG A 64 14.57 19.49 -15.29
N ARG A 65 14.58 18.20 -15.63
CA ARG A 65 13.83 17.66 -16.76
C ARG A 65 12.48 17.16 -16.24
N SER A 66 11.41 17.88 -16.57
CA SER A 66 10.06 17.39 -16.35
C SER A 66 9.86 16.11 -17.19
N ASN A 67 9.57 15.00 -16.53
CA ASN A 67 9.24 13.77 -17.23
C ASN A 67 7.84 13.90 -17.83
N ASN A 68 7.78 14.36 -19.08
CA ASN A 68 6.60 14.26 -19.91
C ASN A 68 6.44 12.79 -20.28
N PHE A 69 5.49 12.11 -19.65
CA PHE A 69 5.06 10.77 -20.04
C PHE A 69 4.33 10.88 -21.39
N ALA A 70 5.08 10.83 -22.49
CA ALA A 70 4.50 10.77 -23.82
C ALA A 70 3.84 9.39 -23.98
N PRO A 71 2.57 9.31 -24.42
CA PRO A 71 1.91 8.03 -24.63
C PRO A 71 2.67 7.20 -25.68
N PRO A 72 2.64 5.86 -25.58
CA PRO A 72 3.48 4.93 -26.36
C PRO A 72 3.25 4.98 -27.89
N ARG A 73 2.30 5.77 -28.39
CA ARG A 73 1.90 5.83 -29.80
C ARG A 73 2.81 6.68 -30.69
N LYS A 74 3.60 7.62 -30.14
CA LYS A 74 4.50 8.47 -30.96
C LYS A 74 5.64 7.67 -31.62
N ALA A 75 5.95 6.48 -31.12
CA ALA A 75 6.94 5.59 -31.74
C ALA A 75 6.38 4.79 -32.95
N MET A 76 5.05 4.64 -33.06
CA MET A 76 4.41 3.79 -34.09
C MET A 76 3.94 4.57 -35.34
N ALA A 77 3.70 5.88 -35.23
CA ALA A 77 3.12 6.68 -36.31
C ALA A 77 4.09 7.01 -37.47
N GLN A 78 5.39 6.74 -37.32
CA GLN A 78 6.41 7.10 -38.32
C GLN A 78 6.45 6.20 -39.56
N GLN A 79 5.63 5.14 -39.65
CA GLN A 79 5.77 4.12 -40.69
C GLN A 79 4.67 4.08 -41.77
N THR A 80 3.52 4.74 -41.60
CA THR A 80 2.35 4.43 -42.44
C THR A 80 1.75 5.59 -43.24
N GLY A 81 2.16 6.85 -43.04
CA GLY A 81 1.74 7.97 -43.90
C GLY A 81 0.22 8.23 -43.98
N VAL A 82 -0.57 7.68 -43.05
CA VAL A 82 -2.02 7.93 -42.95
C VAL A 82 -2.25 9.01 -41.90
N GLU A 83 -2.76 10.17 -42.32
CA GLU A 83 -3.28 11.20 -41.41
C GLU A 83 -4.57 10.66 -40.77
N LEU A 84 -4.46 10.17 -39.54
CA LEU A 84 -5.61 9.76 -38.75
C LEU A 84 -6.40 11.01 -38.34
N GLU A 85 -7.54 11.23 -39.01
CA GLU A 85 -8.49 12.27 -38.66
C GLU A 85 -8.88 12.16 -37.17
N ARG A 86 -8.58 13.25 -36.42
CA ARG A 86 -8.79 13.44 -34.98
C ARG A 86 -8.27 12.29 -34.10
N GLU A 87 -7.06 12.49 -33.58
CA GLU A 87 -6.51 11.77 -32.44
C GLU A 87 -7.53 11.79 -31.28
N TYR A 88 -8.19 10.65 -31.03
CA TYR A 88 -9.09 10.50 -29.88
C TYR A 88 -8.24 10.65 -28.61
N VAL A 89 -8.39 11.78 -27.94
CA VAL A 89 -7.69 12.06 -26.69
C VAL A 89 -8.38 11.27 -25.58
N TRP A 90 -7.76 10.17 -25.18
CA TRP A 90 -8.15 9.35 -24.04
C TRP A 90 -7.77 10.07 -22.73
N ASP A 91 -8.33 11.25 -22.48
CA ASP A 91 -7.99 12.11 -21.34
C ASP A 91 -9.19 12.96 -20.89
N ASP A 92 -10.30 12.31 -20.60
CA ASP A 92 -11.61 12.93 -20.40
C ASP A 92 -11.99 13.13 -18.91
N LEU A 93 -11.01 13.07 -18.01
CA LEU A 93 -11.19 13.46 -16.60
C LEU A 93 -10.53 14.81 -16.32
N HIS A 94 -11.27 15.75 -15.74
CA HIS A 94 -10.70 17.03 -15.35
C HIS A 94 -9.68 16.89 -14.21
N ARG A 95 -8.69 17.79 -14.16
CA ARG A 95 -7.62 17.76 -13.14
C ARG A 95 -8.13 17.71 -11.71
N ASN A 96 -9.23 18.41 -11.42
CA ASN A 96 -9.85 18.40 -10.10
C ASN A 96 -10.42 17.02 -9.75
N CYS A 97 -11.05 16.35 -10.72
CA CYS A 97 -11.52 14.98 -10.56
C CYS A 97 -10.34 14.01 -10.32
N VAL A 98 -9.26 14.13 -11.08
CA VAL A 98 -8.05 13.28 -10.89
C VAL A 98 -7.46 13.46 -9.50
N ASN A 99 -7.34 14.70 -9.01
CA ASN A 99 -6.84 14.96 -7.66
C ASN A 99 -7.76 14.39 -6.58
N ALA A 100 -9.08 14.52 -6.76
CA ALA A 100 -10.06 13.93 -5.84
C ALA A 100 -9.98 12.39 -5.87
N LEU A 101 -9.79 11.78 -7.05
CA LEU A 101 -9.61 10.35 -7.22
C LEU A 101 -8.35 9.85 -6.51
N HIS A 102 -7.22 10.56 -6.62
CA HIS A 102 -6.00 10.24 -5.87
C HIS A 102 -6.23 10.30 -4.36
N GLY A 103 -6.99 11.29 -3.89
CA GLY A 103 -7.38 11.41 -2.49
C GLY A 103 -8.24 10.23 -2.03
N GLN A 104 -9.20 9.81 -2.86
CA GLN A 104 -10.07 8.68 -2.55
C GLN A 104 -9.29 7.35 -2.52
N ILE A 105 -8.42 7.10 -3.51
CA ILE A 105 -7.55 5.91 -3.54
C ILE A 105 -6.75 5.79 -2.24
N LYS A 106 -6.14 6.89 -1.79
CA LYS A 106 -5.42 6.93 -0.50
C LYS A 106 -6.35 6.57 0.67
N LYS A 107 -7.57 7.10 0.66
CA LYS A 107 -8.54 6.92 1.75
C LYS A 107 -8.96 5.45 1.92
N GLU A 108 -9.17 4.70 0.83
CA GLU A 108 -9.51 3.27 0.92
C GLU A 108 -8.34 2.45 1.47
N PHE A 109 -7.10 2.74 1.02
CA PHE A 109 -5.93 2.06 1.58
C PHE A 109 -5.67 2.41 3.05
N ASP A 110 -5.92 3.67 3.46
CA ASP A 110 -5.86 4.05 4.87
C ASP A 110 -6.94 3.31 5.69
N ALA A 111 -8.16 3.16 5.16
CA ALA A 111 -9.24 2.39 5.80
C ALA A 111 -8.85 0.91 5.94
N SER A 112 -8.32 0.29 4.88
CA SER A 112 -7.78 -1.07 4.91
C SER A 112 -6.73 -1.27 6.01
N ILE A 113 -5.78 -0.33 6.16
CA ILE A 113 -4.77 -0.38 7.23
C ILE A 113 -5.42 -0.27 8.63
N VAL A 114 -6.44 0.57 8.79
CA VAL A 114 -7.17 0.69 10.06
C VAL A 114 -7.86 -0.63 10.40
N TYR A 115 -8.55 -1.26 9.45
CA TYR A 115 -9.20 -2.55 9.68
C TYR A 115 -8.20 -3.69 9.94
N LEU A 116 -7.04 -3.70 9.27
CA LEU A 116 -5.94 -4.62 9.62
C LEU A 116 -5.49 -4.47 11.08
N LYS A 117 -5.48 -3.24 11.61
CA LYS A 117 -5.12 -2.99 13.01
C LYS A 117 -6.18 -3.51 13.98
N TYR A 118 -7.47 -3.37 13.65
CA TYR A 118 -8.54 -3.99 14.43
C TYR A 118 -8.46 -5.52 14.39
N ALA A 119 -8.27 -6.11 13.21
CA ALA A 119 -8.09 -7.56 13.07
C ALA A 119 -6.95 -8.07 13.95
N ALA A 120 -5.77 -7.42 13.85
CA ALA A 120 -4.61 -7.74 14.68
C ALA A 120 -4.85 -7.52 16.18
N TYR A 121 -5.70 -6.56 16.57
CA TYR A 121 -6.08 -6.33 17.95
C TYR A 121 -6.93 -7.49 18.51
N PHE A 122 -7.95 -7.92 17.76
CA PHE A 122 -8.85 -9.00 18.18
C PHE A 122 -8.20 -10.39 18.14
N ALA A 123 -7.16 -10.56 17.30
CA ALA A 123 -6.35 -11.78 17.22
C ALA A 123 -5.38 -11.98 18.40
N GLN A 124 -5.14 -10.95 19.23
CA GLN A 124 -4.21 -11.07 20.36
C GLN A 124 -4.70 -12.14 21.35
N GLU A 125 -3.79 -12.96 21.88
CA GLU A 125 -4.11 -14.04 22.84
C GLU A 125 -4.93 -13.57 24.05
N LYS A 126 -4.73 -12.31 24.48
CA LYS A 126 -5.45 -11.71 25.61
C LYS A 126 -6.90 -11.33 25.29
N ILE A 127 -7.22 -11.11 24.02
CA ILE A 127 -8.55 -10.71 23.54
C ILE A 127 -9.26 -11.94 22.95
N ASN A 128 -8.59 -12.65 22.04
CA ASN A 128 -9.00 -13.93 21.46
C ASN A 128 -10.46 -13.96 20.97
N LEU A 129 -10.83 -12.99 20.12
CA LEU A 129 -12.15 -12.88 19.52
C LEU A 129 -12.07 -13.19 18.01
N PRO A 130 -11.97 -14.47 17.61
CA PRO A 130 -11.70 -14.86 16.22
C PRO A 130 -12.81 -14.47 15.24
N GLY A 131 -14.05 -14.28 15.70
CA GLY A 131 -15.14 -13.77 14.85
C GLY A 131 -14.87 -12.33 14.38
N PHE A 132 -14.47 -11.46 15.31
CA PHE A 132 -14.10 -10.08 15.00
C PHE A 132 -12.79 -10.00 14.22
N GLU A 133 -11.80 -10.83 14.55
CA GLU A 133 -10.57 -10.96 13.77
C GLU A 133 -10.88 -11.25 12.29
N ASN A 134 -11.64 -12.31 12.02
CA ASN A 134 -11.97 -12.71 10.66
C ASN A 134 -12.80 -11.64 9.94
N PHE A 135 -13.76 -11.03 10.64
CA PHE A 135 -14.56 -9.93 10.12
C PHE A 135 -13.67 -8.76 9.68
N PHE A 136 -12.79 -8.26 10.56
CA PHE A 136 -11.94 -7.12 10.22
C PHE A 136 -10.85 -7.45 9.19
N PHE A 137 -10.36 -8.70 9.12
CA PHE A 137 -9.50 -9.11 8.02
C PHE A 137 -10.24 -9.12 6.67
N HIS A 138 -11.51 -9.55 6.67
CA HIS A 138 -12.35 -9.53 5.48
C HIS A 138 -12.59 -8.09 5.01
N VAL A 139 -13.10 -7.21 5.87
CA VAL A 139 -13.37 -5.80 5.52
C VAL A 139 -12.08 -5.06 5.13
N ALA A 140 -10.95 -5.36 5.77
CA ALA A 140 -9.65 -4.82 5.33
C ALA A 140 -9.27 -5.24 3.90
N GLY A 141 -9.63 -6.46 3.51
CA GLY A 141 -9.47 -6.97 2.15
C GLY A 141 -10.37 -6.23 1.16
N GLU A 142 -11.63 -6.02 1.50
CA GLU A 142 -12.60 -5.28 0.68
C GLU A 142 -12.14 -3.84 0.42
N GLU A 143 -11.72 -3.11 1.45
CA GLU A 143 -11.18 -1.75 1.31
C GLU A 143 -9.92 -1.68 0.45
N ARG A 144 -9.10 -2.74 0.48
CA ARG A 144 -7.94 -2.83 -0.41
C ARG A 144 -8.39 -3.02 -1.86
N GLU A 145 -9.42 -3.82 -2.10
CA GLU A 145 -10.00 -4.04 -3.42
C GLU A 145 -10.68 -2.77 -3.96
N HIS A 146 -11.37 -2.02 -3.10
CA HIS A 146 -11.90 -0.68 -3.37
C HIS A 146 -10.80 0.26 -3.90
N GLY A 147 -9.68 0.37 -3.19
CA GLY A 147 -8.53 1.17 -3.63
C GLY A 147 -7.94 0.73 -4.98
N ILE A 148 -7.87 -0.59 -5.24
CA ILE A 148 -7.39 -1.15 -6.52
C ILE A 148 -8.36 -0.83 -7.66
N LYS A 149 -9.66 -1.01 -7.44
CA LYS A 149 -10.71 -0.66 -8.41
C LYS A 149 -10.62 0.80 -8.86
N LEU A 150 -10.36 1.72 -7.93
CA LEU A 150 -10.17 3.14 -8.27
C LEU A 150 -8.87 3.41 -9.05
N ILE A 151 -7.79 2.65 -8.78
CA ILE A 151 -6.56 2.68 -9.57
C ILE A 151 -6.85 2.21 -11.01
N GLU A 152 -7.56 1.10 -11.16
CA GLU A 152 -7.95 0.55 -12.46
C GLU A 152 -8.85 1.53 -13.22
N TYR A 153 -9.79 2.17 -12.52
CA TYR A 153 -10.63 3.22 -13.08
C TYR A 153 -9.81 4.40 -13.60
N ALA A 154 -8.82 4.89 -12.85
CA ALA A 154 -7.94 5.97 -13.29
C ALA A 154 -7.15 5.58 -14.57
N LEU A 155 -6.58 4.36 -14.58
CA LEU A 155 -5.84 3.83 -15.72
C LEU A 155 -6.73 3.65 -16.95
N MET A 156 -7.95 3.14 -16.76
CA MET A 156 -8.97 2.99 -17.80
C MET A 156 -9.37 4.35 -18.40
N ARG A 157 -9.18 5.46 -17.68
CA ARG A 157 -9.45 6.82 -18.16
C ARG A 157 -8.19 7.55 -18.66
N GLY A 158 -7.08 6.82 -18.85
CA GLY A 158 -5.83 7.37 -19.37
C GLY A 158 -5.05 8.24 -18.39
N LYS A 159 -5.42 8.22 -17.10
CA LYS A 159 -4.81 9.05 -16.05
C LYS A 159 -3.74 8.30 -15.27
N GLU A 160 -2.78 9.04 -14.73
CA GLU A 160 -1.86 8.48 -13.73
C GLU A 160 -2.67 8.11 -12.46
N PRO A 161 -2.58 6.86 -11.97
CA PRO A 161 -3.49 6.39 -10.92
C PRO A 161 -3.15 6.93 -9.54
N VAL A 162 -1.89 7.27 -9.29
CA VAL A 162 -1.41 7.70 -7.98
C VAL A 162 -0.39 8.80 -8.14
N ASN A 163 -0.60 9.92 -7.46
CA ASN A 163 0.40 10.96 -7.36
C ASN A 163 1.47 10.57 -6.32
N LYS A 164 2.67 10.23 -6.81
CA LYS A 164 3.80 9.74 -5.98
C LYS A 164 4.25 10.72 -4.89
N ASN A 165 4.00 12.02 -5.06
CA ASN A 165 4.41 13.03 -4.09
C ASN A 165 3.43 13.14 -2.92
N THR A 166 2.14 12.88 -3.18
CA THR A 166 1.07 13.05 -2.18
C THR A 166 0.58 11.72 -1.60
N PHE A 167 0.87 10.60 -2.25
CA PHE A 167 0.46 9.28 -1.79
C PHE A 167 1.34 8.77 -0.65
N GLN A 168 0.89 9.01 0.59
CA GLN A 168 1.58 8.62 1.81
C GLN A 168 0.56 8.01 2.78
N LEU A 169 0.61 6.69 2.95
CA LEU A 169 -0.34 5.97 3.81
C LEU A 169 -0.17 6.34 5.28
N ASP A 170 -1.28 6.45 6.00
CA ASP A 170 -1.29 6.82 7.42
C ASP A 170 -1.24 5.59 8.34
N TYR A 171 -0.10 5.42 9.02
CA TYR A 171 0.09 4.38 10.00
C TYR A 171 -0.07 4.85 11.45
N SER A 172 -0.45 6.12 11.68
CA SER A 172 -0.50 6.74 13.01
C SER A 172 -1.64 6.22 13.89
N TYR A 173 -2.74 5.75 13.29
CA TYR A 173 -3.90 5.24 14.02
C TYR A 173 -3.53 4.08 14.95
N LYS A 174 -4.03 4.10 16.19
CA LYS A 174 -3.81 3.06 17.19
C LYS A 174 -5.15 2.63 17.77
N VAL A 175 -5.41 1.33 17.76
CA VAL A 175 -6.60 0.76 18.41
C VAL A 175 -6.42 0.93 19.93
N PRO A 176 -7.36 1.60 20.63
CA PRO A 176 -7.30 1.73 22.07
C PRO A 176 -7.26 0.38 22.79
N ALA A 177 -6.49 0.28 23.88
CA ALA A 177 -6.41 -0.98 24.64
C ALA A 177 -7.76 -1.41 25.25
N VAL A 178 -8.68 -0.46 25.43
CA VAL A 178 -10.03 -0.65 25.99
C VAL A 178 -11.10 -0.97 24.93
N THR A 179 -10.70 -1.20 23.67
CA THR A 179 -11.63 -1.47 22.58
C THR A 179 -12.44 -2.74 22.82
N THR A 180 -13.76 -2.58 22.83
CA THR A 180 -14.72 -3.69 22.82
C THR A 180 -15.15 -4.00 21.39
N GLY A 181 -15.80 -5.15 21.18
CA GLY A 181 -16.40 -5.47 19.88
C GLY A 181 -17.41 -4.42 19.42
N LEU A 182 -18.27 -3.94 20.34
CA LEU A 182 -19.26 -2.89 20.03
C LEU A 182 -18.57 -1.60 19.59
N SER A 183 -17.62 -1.09 20.37
CA SER A 183 -16.91 0.16 20.02
C SER A 183 -16.15 0.03 18.68
N ALA A 184 -15.62 -1.16 18.37
CA ALA A 184 -14.94 -1.39 17.10
C ALA A 184 -15.92 -1.36 15.91
N LEU A 185 -17.14 -1.89 16.07
CA LEU A 185 -18.18 -1.82 15.03
C LEU A 185 -18.72 -0.40 14.88
N GLU A 186 -18.89 0.35 15.97
CA GLU A 186 -19.28 1.77 15.92
C GLU A 186 -18.22 2.61 15.19
N ASP A 187 -16.94 2.38 15.49
CA ASP A 187 -15.83 3.02 14.80
C ASP A 187 -15.80 2.64 13.30
N ALA A 188 -16.05 1.37 12.97
CA ALA A 188 -16.14 0.89 11.59
C ALA A 188 -17.29 1.56 10.84
N LEU A 189 -18.49 1.59 11.43
CA LEU A 189 -19.66 2.24 10.82
C LEU A 189 -19.40 3.73 10.56
N LYS A 190 -18.77 4.42 11.51
CA LYS A 190 -18.37 5.82 11.32
C LYS A 190 -17.37 5.97 10.19
N LYS A 191 -16.39 5.07 10.08
CA LYS A 191 -15.40 5.05 8.99
C LYS A 191 -16.09 4.88 7.64
N GLU A 192 -17.03 3.94 7.52
CA GLU A 192 -17.81 3.72 6.30
C GLU A 192 -18.66 4.94 5.91
N GLN A 193 -19.23 5.64 6.89
CA GLN A 193 -19.93 6.91 6.67
C GLN A 193 -18.98 7.99 6.13
N GLU A 194 -17.79 8.12 6.71
CA GLU A 194 -16.77 9.07 6.27
C GLU A 194 -16.23 8.77 4.85
N VAL A 195 -16.07 7.49 4.50
CA VAL A 195 -15.67 7.03 3.16
C VAL A 195 -16.79 7.30 2.16
N THR A 196 -18.03 6.94 2.49
CA THR A 196 -19.21 7.18 1.63
C THR A 196 -19.41 8.67 1.34
N LEU A 197 -19.28 9.54 2.35
CA LEU A 197 -19.35 10.99 2.16
C LEU A 197 -18.23 11.50 1.22
N SER A 198 -17.03 10.92 1.35
CA SER A 198 -15.90 11.20 0.47
C SER A 198 -16.19 10.86 -0.98
N ILE A 199 -16.79 9.68 -1.24
CA ILE A 199 -17.16 9.22 -2.57
C ILE A 199 -18.24 10.12 -3.17
N ARG A 200 -19.24 10.51 -2.38
CA ARG A 200 -20.24 11.49 -2.84
C ARG A 200 -19.60 12.82 -3.24
N ASN A 201 -18.59 13.27 -2.50
CA ASN A 201 -17.86 14.48 -2.86
C ASN A 201 -16.96 14.29 -4.08
N LEU A 202 -16.38 13.10 -4.28
CA LEU A 202 -15.66 12.73 -5.49
C LEU A 202 -16.59 12.81 -6.71
N ILE A 203 -17.75 12.17 -6.64
CA ILE A 203 -18.76 12.19 -7.73
C ILE A 203 -19.14 13.63 -8.07
N LYS A 204 -19.43 14.46 -7.07
CA LYS A 204 -19.70 15.89 -7.26
C LYS A 204 -18.54 16.65 -7.92
N THR A 205 -17.32 16.39 -7.48
CA THR A 205 -16.12 17.06 -8.03
C THR A 205 -15.87 16.68 -9.49
N CYS A 206 -16.28 15.48 -9.86
CA CYS A 206 -16.19 14.96 -11.22
C CYS A 206 -17.47 15.23 -12.04
N GLU A 207 -18.47 15.96 -11.52
CA GLU A 207 -19.69 16.30 -12.27
C GLU A 207 -19.34 16.94 -13.63
N GLY A 208 -19.86 16.37 -14.72
CA GLY A 208 -19.54 16.76 -16.11
C GLY A 208 -18.62 15.77 -16.83
N ASP A 209 -17.78 15.07 -16.08
CA ASP A 209 -17.12 13.86 -16.56
C ASP A 209 -18.15 12.71 -16.42
N LYS A 210 -18.40 11.91 -17.45
CA LYS A 210 -19.35 10.79 -17.33
C LYS A 210 -18.79 9.77 -16.34
N ASN A 211 -19.37 9.67 -15.13
CA ASN A 211 -18.83 8.89 -14.01
C ASN A 211 -19.81 7.81 -13.51
N ASP A 212 -20.54 7.18 -14.43
CA ASP A 212 -21.58 6.20 -14.12
C ASP A 212 -21.06 5.07 -13.22
N TYR A 213 -19.78 4.70 -13.35
CA TYR A 213 -19.09 3.73 -12.50
C TYR A 213 -19.10 4.10 -11.00
N LEU A 214 -18.71 5.34 -10.66
CA LEU A 214 -18.59 5.78 -9.26
C LEU A 214 -19.95 5.81 -8.56
N THR A 215 -21.02 6.13 -9.30
CA THR A 215 -22.38 6.22 -8.76
C THR A 215 -23.09 4.87 -8.75
N GLY A 216 -22.87 4.04 -9.77
CA GLY A 216 -23.59 2.79 -9.96
C GLY A 216 -23.05 1.64 -9.11
N GLU A 217 -21.77 1.31 -9.26
CA GLU A 217 -21.18 0.14 -8.59
C GLU A 217 -20.62 0.52 -7.22
N TYR A 218 -19.82 1.59 -7.17
CA TYR A 218 -19.05 1.91 -5.98
C TYR A 218 -19.90 2.40 -4.80
N LEU A 219 -20.89 3.27 -5.05
CA LEU A 219 -21.81 3.70 -3.98
C LEU A 219 -22.74 2.58 -3.49
N ASP A 220 -23.10 1.63 -4.35
CA ASP A 220 -23.93 0.49 -3.94
C ASP A 220 -23.17 -0.44 -2.99
N GLU A 221 -21.89 -0.71 -3.27
CA GLU A 221 -20.97 -1.44 -2.38
C GLU A 221 -20.89 -0.76 -1.00
N GLN A 222 -20.69 0.56 -0.97
CA GLN A 222 -20.66 1.31 0.30
C GLN A 222 -21.96 1.23 1.11
N HIS A 223 -23.11 1.34 0.45
CA HIS A 223 -24.40 1.29 1.14
C HIS A 223 -24.69 -0.10 1.71
N LYS A 224 -24.24 -1.17 1.03
CA LYS A 224 -24.29 -2.54 1.54
C LYS A 224 -23.40 -2.71 2.77
N GLY A 225 -22.15 -2.22 2.74
CA GLY A 225 -21.24 -2.28 3.89
C GLY A 225 -21.78 -1.55 5.11
N GLN A 226 -22.33 -0.34 4.94
CA GLN A 226 -23.01 0.39 6.01
C GLN A 226 -24.19 -0.38 6.61
N ARG A 227 -24.97 -1.06 5.77
CA ARG A 227 -26.13 -1.85 6.23
C ARG A 227 -25.72 -3.09 7.00
N GLU A 228 -24.60 -3.70 6.65
CA GLU A 228 -24.05 -4.88 7.34
C GLU A 228 -23.53 -4.52 8.75
N LEU A 229 -22.97 -3.33 8.91
CA LEU A 229 -22.45 -2.85 10.20
C LEU A 229 -23.53 -2.33 11.16
N ALA A 230 -24.67 -1.85 10.65
CA ALA A 230 -25.73 -1.17 11.42
C ALA A 230 -26.88 -2.09 11.86
#